data_AF-A0A965KML7-F1
#
_entry.id   AF-A0A965KML7-F1
#
_cell.length_a   1.000
_cell.length_b   1.000
_cell.length_c   1.000
_cell.angle_alpha   90.00
_cell.angle_beta   90.00
_cell.angle_gamma   90.00
#
_symmetry.space_group_name_H-M   'P 1'
#
loop_
_entity.id
_entity.type
_entity.pdbx_description
1 polymer ?
#
loop_
_entity_poly.entity_id
_entity_poly.type
_entity_poly.pdbx_seq_one_letter_code
_entity_poly.pdbx_strand_id
1 'polypeptide(L)'
;MLLWRLQPSLNADVAQFIKEFDNEQALQVAKVVTSTASKLTPGGVTPGAVDKAATSTVKTEYPSFFKPAEFASDWVWKKINFKDEKSLGTKSLTALSQVRGIIDQFQLLGVSDAEAKIAAKQVAMGKKTIADYTTELQKIAIKEYPQFADRFKLDPTLTTYDIASPVINMVAKTLEIDPKAVKMDHPVVLAYTRSAGADGKGVAPSYYDLLLKTKQLPDYQKTKQANDEARDSAESLGNALGYGI
;
A
#
# COMPACT_ATOMS: atom_id res chain seq x y z
N MET A 1 31.00 -38.62 12.45
CA MET A 1 30.82 -37.97 13.77
C MET A 1 30.80 -36.45 13.57
N LEU A 2 29.67 -35.91 13.10
CA LEU A 2 29.50 -34.50 12.74
C LEU A 2 28.03 -34.13 13.00
N LEU A 3 27.67 -33.90 14.26
CA LEU A 3 26.27 -33.63 14.63
C LEU A 3 26.09 -32.58 15.74
N TRP A 4 27.06 -31.71 16.02
CA TRP A 4 26.98 -30.85 17.21
C TRP A 4 27.53 -29.42 17.05
N ARG A 5 27.05 -28.66 16.06
CA ARG A 5 27.35 -27.21 15.94
C ARG A 5 26.19 -26.32 15.47
N LEU A 6 24.94 -26.64 15.79
CA LEU A 6 23.77 -25.80 15.44
C LEU A 6 23.01 -25.19 16.64
N GLN A 7 23.46 -25.34 17.90
CA GLN A 7 22.62 -25.03 19.08
C GLN A 7 22.87 -23.76 19.91
N PRO A 8 23.95 -22.95 19.79
CA PRO A 8 24.11 -21.80 20.69
C PRO A 8 23.06 -20.70 20.52
N SER A 9 22.65 -20.40 19.28
CA SER A 9 21.72 -19.30 18.97
C SER A 9 20.28 -19.61 19.35
N LEU A 10 19.84 -20.87 19.16
CA LEU A 10 18.47 -21.29 19.48
C LEU A 10 18.17 -21.15 20.97
N ASN A 11 19.13 -21.49 21.84
CA ASN A 11 18.97 -21.37 23.28
C ASN A 11 18.87 -19.90 23.74
N ALA A 12 19.61 -18.99 23.09
CA ALA A 12 19.55 -17.57 23.41
C ALA A 12 18.21 -16.94 22.98
N ASP A 13 17.70 -17.29 21.79
CA ASP A 13 16.41 -16.81 21.31
C ASP A 13 15.23 -17.36 22.14
N VAL A 14 15.29 -18.64 22.54
CA VAL A 14 14.27 -19.23 23.43
C VAL A 14 14.30 -18.59 24.82
N ALA A 15 15.48 -18.35 25.40
CA ALA A 15 15.60 -17.65 26.67
C ALA A 15 15.08 -16.20 26.59
N GLN A 16 15.36 -15.50 25.48
CA GLN A 16 14.83 -14.17 25.23
C GLN A 16 13.31 -14.19 25.08
N PHE A 17 12.76 -15.15 24.34
CA PHE A 17 11.32 -15.32 24.17
C PHE A 17 10.63 -15.52 25.52
N ILE A 18 11.09 -16.47 26.34
CA ILE A 18 10.51 -16.75 27.67
C ILE A 18 10.55 -15.48 28.54
N LYS A 19 11.68 -14.78 28.57
CA LYS A 19 11.81 -13.53 29.33
C LYS A 19 10.82 -12.45 28.87
N GLU A 20 10.69 -12.23 27.57
CA GLU A 20 9.75 -11.23 27.03
C GLU A 20 8.29 -11.63 27.23
N PHE A 21 8.00 -12.93 27.13
CA PHE A 21 6.68 -13.51 27.38
C PHE A 21 6.25 -13.33 28.84
N ASP A 22 7.12 -13.68 29.79
CA ASP A 22 6.86 -13.54 31.22
C ASP A 22 6.68 -12.07 31.62
N ASN A 23 7.48 -11.18 31.03
CA ASN A 23 7.34 -9.73 31.24
C ASN A 23 5.99 -9.20 30.73
N GLU A 24 5.56 -9.62 29.53
CA GLU A 24 4.26 -9.18 28.99
C GLU A 24 3.11 -9.75 29.82
N GLN A 25 3.19 -11.00 30.28
CA GLN A 25 2.22 -11.56 31.23
C GLN A 25 2.15 -10.74 32.52
N ALA A 26 3.30 -10.44 33.12
CA ALA A 26 3.38 -9.64 34.35
C ALA A 26 2.78 -8.23 34.16
N LEU A 27 3.03 -7.60 33.00
CA LEU A 27 2.44 -6.30 32.65
C LEU A 27 0.91 -6.36 32.55
N GLN A 28 0.36 -7.40 31.92
CA GLN A 28 -1.10 -7.58 31.80
C GLN A 28 -1.73 -7.85 33.17
N VAL A 29 -1.09 -8.67 34.03
CA VAL A 29 -1.51 -8.88 35.42
C VAL A 29 -1.50 -7.55 36.19
N ALA A 30 -0.43 -6.77 36.08
CA ALA A 30 -0.32 -5.48 36.75
C ALA A 30 -1.45 -4.51 36.32
N LYS A 31 -1.78 -4.44 35.03
CA LYS A 31 -2.90 -3.62 34.52
C LYS A 31 -4.24 -4.04 35.12
N VAL A 32 -4.52 -5.34 35.20
CA VAL A 32 -5.74 -5.86 35.82
C VAL A 32 -5.78 -5.55 37.31
N VAL A 33 -4.68 -5.72 38.03
CA VAL A 33 -4.57 -5.42 39.46
C VAL A 33 -4.79 -3.92 39.70
N THR A 34 -4.15 -3.04 38.93
CA THR A 34 -4.32 -1.59 39.05
C THR A 34 -5.75 -1.15 38.75
N SER A 35 -6.37 -1.66 37.67
CA SER A 35 -7.77 -1.34 37.35
C SER A 35 -8.75 -1.90 38.39
N THR A 36 -8.47 -3.10 38.92
CA THR A 36 -9.29 -3.67 40.00
C THR A 36 -9.18 -2.85 41.27
N ALA A 37 -7.98 -2.42 41.65
CA ALA A 37 -7.74 -1.61 42.83
C ALA A 37 -8.41 -0.23 42.73
N SER A 38 -8.44 0.40 41.55
CA SER A 38 -9.11 1.69 41.35
C SER A 38 -10.64 1.63 41.50
N LYS A 39 -11.24 0.43 41.42
CA LYS A 39 -12.68 0.20 41.60
C LYS A 39 -13.10 -0.11 43.04
N LEU A 40 -12.14 -0.25 43.96
CA LEU A 40 -12.41 -0.55 45.38
C LEU A 40 -12.47 0.74 46.20
N THR A 41 -13.50 0.88 47.03
CA THR A 41 -13.65 2.04 47.93
C THR A 41 -12.79 1.90 49.20
N PRO A 42 -12.17 3.00 49.68
CA PRO A 42 -11.41 2.99 50.93
C PRO A 42 -12.32 2.59 52.12
N GLY A 43 -11.92 1.55 52.87
CA GLY A 43 -12.61 1.11 54.09
C GLY A 43 -13.58 -0.07 53.95
N GLY A 44 -13.83 -0.57 52.74
CA GLY A 44 -14.74 -1.70 52.47
C GLY A 44 -14.09 -2.93 51.82
N VAL A 45 -12.76 -3.05 51.88
CA VAL A 45 -12.02 -4.10 51.18
C VAL A 45 -12.20 -5.45 51.89
N THR A 46 -13.23 -6.17 51.49
CA THR A 46 -13.43 -7.58 51.85
C THR A 46 -12.96 -8.49 50.71
N PRO A 47 -12.53 -9.73 50.98
CA PRO A 47 -12.14 -10.69 49.93
C PRO A 47 -13.20 -10.82 48.82
N GLY A 48 -14.49 -10.86 49.20
CA GLY A 48 -15.60 -10.93 48.24
C GLY A 48 -15.80 -9.67 47.39
N ALA A 49 -15.43 -8.49 47.88
CA ALA A 49 -15.45 -7.25 47.09
C ALA A 49 -14.30 -7.21 46.07
N VAL A 50 -13.12 -7.70 46.47
CA VAL A 50 -11.95 -7.84 45.58
C VAL A 50 -12.25 -8.84 44.45
N ASP A 51 -12.80 -10.01 44.77
CA ASP A 51 -13.14 -11.03 43.76
C ASP A 51 -14.18 -10.53 42.76
N LYS A 52 -15.23 -9.82 43.22
CA LYS A 52 -16.23 -9.21 42.33
C LYS A 52 -15.63 -8.13 41.44
N ALA A 53 -14.78 -7.26 41.98
CA ALA A 53 -14.10 -6.22 41.21
C ALA A 53 -13.14 -6.82 40.18
N ALA A 54 -12.34 -7.83 40.56
CA ALA A 54 -11.41 -8.52 39.67
C ALA A 54 -12.16 -9.24 38.53
N THR A 55 -13.21 -10.00 38.88
CA THR A 55 -14.04 -10.71 37.91
C THR A 55 -14.73 -9.73 36.95
N SER A 56 -15.20 -8.59 37.45
CA SER A 56 -15.78 -7.53 36.62
C SER A 56 -14.73 -6.94 35.67
N THR A 57 -13.57 -6.53 36.17
CA THR A 57 -12.47 -5.97 35.36
C THR A 57 -12.00 -6.92 34.27
N VAL A 58 -11.79 -8.20 34.59
CA VAL A 58 -11.41 -9.21 33.60
C VAL A 58 -12.52 -9.40 32.55
N LYS A 59 -13.79 -9.45 32.94
CA LYS A 59 -14.90 -9.66 31.98
C LYS A 59 -15.24 -8.43 31.13
N THR A 60 -15.07 -7.23 31.66
CA THR A 60 -15.55 -5.99 31.03
C THR A 60 -14.46 -5.17 30.36
N GLU A 61 -13.26 -5.11 30.94
CA GLU A 61 -12.15 -4.30 30.42
C GLU A 61 -11.08 -5.14 29.73
N TYR A 62 -10.87 -6.38 30.18
CA TYR A 62 -9.84 -7.28 29.64
C TYR A 62 -10.39 -8.66 29.27
N PRO A 63 -11.47 -8.76 28.45
CA PRO A 63 -12.15 -10.03 28.13
C PRO A 63 -11.24 -11.04 27.41
N SER A 64 -10.15 -10.56 26.81
CA SER A 64 -9.03 -11.38 26.34
C SER A 64 -7.80 -11.06 27.19
N PHE A 65 -7.78 -11.56 28.43
CA PHE A 65 -6.56 -11.68 29.21
C PHE A 65 -5.47 -12.34 28.35
N PHE A 66 -4.21 -11.91 28.53
CA PHE A 66 -3.03 -12.24 27.71
C PHE A 66 -3.20 -13.39 26.71
N LYS A 67 -2.88 -13.15 25.43
CA LYS A 67 -3.04 -14.11 24.33
C LYS A 67 -1.69 -14.72 23.90
N PRO A 68 -1.25 -15.84 24.50
CA PRO A 68 0.05 -16.45 24.25
C PRO A 68 0.37 -16.70 22.77
N ALA A 69 -0.62 -17.19 22.01
CA ALA A 69 -0.44 -17.53 20.60
C ALA A 69 -0.22 -16.30 19.73
N GLU A 70 -0.94 -15.21 19.98
CA GLU A 70 -0.75 -13.93 19.27
C GLU A 70 0.61 -13.32 19.62
N PHE A 71 0.99 -13.32 20.89
CA PHE A 71 2.31 -12.85 21.32
C PHE A 71 3.44 -13.65 20.66
N ALA A 72 3.37 -14.98 20.70
CA ALA A 72 4.40 -15.84 20.11
C ALA A 72 4.52 -15.63 18.60
N SER A 73 3.39 -15.54 17.90
CA SER A 73 3.37 -15.19 16.48
C SER A 73 4.04 -13.83 16.23
N ASP A 74 3.63 -12.79 16.95
CA ASP A 74 4.17 -11.44 16.78
C ASP A 74 5.66 -11.36 17.08
N TRP A 75 6.13 -12.10 18.09
CA TRP A 75 7.53 -12.19 18.45
C TRP A 75 8.37 -12.80 17.32
N VAL A 76 7.92 -13.92 16.74
CA VAL A 76 8.58 -14.55 15.59
C VAL A 76 8.59 -13.58 14.40
N TRP A 77 7.46 -12.94 14.10
CA TRP A 77 7.36 -11.99 13.00
C TRP A 77 8.21 -10.73 13.21
N LYS A 78 8.46 -10.30 14.46
CA LYS A 78 9.37 -9.19 14.79
C LYS A 78 10.81 -9.47 14.33
N LYS A 79 11.24 -10.73 14.36
CA LYS A 79 12.58 -11.15 13.93
C LYS A 79 12.69 -11.25 12.40
N ILE A 80 11.58 -11.39 11.67
CA ILE A 80 11.57 -11.45 10.20
C ILE A 80 11.83 -10.04 9.62
N ASN A 81 12.92 -9.92 8.86
CA ASN A 81 13.35 -8.67 8.26
C ASN A 81 12.90 -8.55 6.80
N PHE A 82 11.83 -7.79 6.56
CA PHE A 82 11.34 -7.51 5.21
C PHE A 82 12.27 -6.60 4.37
N LYS A 83 13.38 -6.11 4.93
CA LYS A 83 14.41 -5.40 4.16
C LYS A 83 15.33 -6.36 3.39
N ASP A 84 15.52 -7.58 3.89
CA ASP A 84 16.35 -8.59 3.22
C ASP A 84 15.44 -9.63 2.56
N GLU A 85 15.04 -9.34 1.33
CA GLU A 85 14.12 -10.19 0.56
C GLU A 85 14.66 -11.60 0.32
N LYS A 86 15.99 -11.77 0.27
CA LYS A 86 16.60 -13.10 0.07
C LYS A 86 16.44 -14.00 1.28
N SER A 87 16.24 -13.41 2.47
CA SER A 87 16.01 -14.13 3.72
C SER A 87 14.54 -14.47 3.98
N LEU A 88 13.63 -13.95 3.16
CA LEU A 88 12.20 -14.14 3.35
C LEU A 88 11.76 -15.54 2.90
N GLY A 89 10.97 -16.20 3.74
CA GLY A 89 10.26 -17.42 3.35
C GLY A 89 9.15 -17.14 2.33
N THR A 90 8.71 -18.19 1.62
CA THR A 90 7.74 -18.12 0.52
C THR A 90 6.50 -17.30 0.87
N LYS A 91 5.89 -17.51 2.04
CA LYS A 91 4.69 -16.77 2.48
C LYS A 91 4.93 -15.26 2.51
N SER A 92 6.06 -14.83 3.06
CA SER A 92 6.43 -13.42 3.17
C SER A 92 6.76 -12.81 1.81
N LEU A 93 7.45 -13.56 0.94
CA LEU A 93 7.74 -13.15 -0.44
C LEU A 93 6.46 -12.99 -1.26
N THR A 94 5.53 -13.94 -1.18
CA THR A 94 4.23 -13.86 -1.86
C THR A 94 3.47 -12.62 -1.39
N ALA A 95 3.37 -12.39 -0.07
CA ALA A 95 2.70 -11.21 0.46
C ALA A 95 3.37 -9.90 -0.01
N LEU A 96 4.71 -9.84 -0.03
CA LEU A 96 5.45 -8.68 -0.53
C LEU A 96 5.20 -8.42 -2.01
N SER A 97 5.23 -9.47 -2.84
CA SER A 97 4.95 -9.36 -4.27
C SER A 97 3.52 -8.91 -4.55
N GLN A 98 2.54 -9.42 -3.80
CA GLN A 98 1.14 -9.04 -3.95
C GLN A 98 0.91 -7.58 -3.55
N VAL A 99 1.48 -7.16 -2.42
CA VAL A 99 1.38 -5.77 -1.95
C VAL A 99 2.03 -4.80 -2.94
N ARG A 100 3.24 -5.09 -3.42
CA ARG A 100 3.91 -4.27 -4.45
C ARG A 100 3.09 -4.20 -5.74
N GLY A 101 2.56 -5.34 -6.20
CA GLY A 101 1.73 -5.37 -7.41
C GLY A 101 0.52 -4.45 -7.32
N ILE A 102 -0.12 -4.35 -6.15
CA ILE A 102 -1.27 -3.46 -5.95
C ILE A 102 -0.83 -2.01 -5.83
N ILE A 103 0.28 -1.72 -5.14
CA ILE A 103 0.84 -0.36 -5.10
C ILE A 103 1.18 0.11 -6.52
N ASP A 104 1.72 -0.76 -7.37
CA ASP A 104 2.02 -0.47 -8.78
C ASP A 104 0.77 -0.23 -9.64
N GLN A 105 -0.38 -0.78 -9.26
CA GLN A 105 -1.67 -0.49 -9.90
C GLN A 105 -2.28 0.82 -9.39
N PHE A 106 -2.03 1.20 -8.14
CA PHE A 106 -2.52 2.45 -7.58
C PHE A 106 -1.62 3.65 -7.96
N GLN A 107 -0.31 3.45 -8.13
CA GLN A 107 0.69 4.47 -8.46
C GLN A 107 0.53 5.79 -7.68
N LEU A 108 0.21 5.68 -6.38
CA LEU A 108 0.01 6.83 -5.50
C LEU A 108 1.35 7.47 -5.15
N LEU A 109 1.45 8.79 -5.20
CA LEU A 109 2.72 9.49 -4.97
C LEU A 109 3.24 9.37 -3.53
N GLY A 110 2.36 9.03 -2.58
CA GLY A 110 2.67 8.97 -1.15
C GLY A 110 3.07 7.59 -0.61
N VAL A 111 2.97 6.52 -1.42
CA VAL A 111 3.20 5.16 -0.91
C VAL A 111 4.64 4.71 -1.18
N SER A 112 5.40 4.56 -0.10
CA SER A 112 6.81 4.17 -0.12
C SER A 112 7.01 2.65 -0.07
N ASP A 113 8.20 2.18 -0.49
CA ASP A 113 8.60 0.78 -0.33
C ASP A 113 8.66 0.36 1.16
N ALA A 114 8.90 1.30 2.07
CA ALA A 114 8.85 1.05 3.51
C ALA A 114 7.42 0.70 3.97
N GLU A 115 6.41 1.44 3.49
CA GLU A 115 5.00 1.15 3.77
C GLU A 115 4.55 -0.16 3.11
N ALA A 116 5.03 -0.44 1.90
CA ALA A 116 4.81 -1.72 1.22
C ALA A 116 5.30 -2.89 2.09
N LYS A 117 6.49 -2.79 2.68
CA LYS A 117 7.05 -3.82 3.56
C LYS A 117 6.26 -3.98 4.85
N ILE A 118 5.76 -2.90 5.43
CA ILE A 118 4.91 -2.95 6.63
C ILE A 118 3.58 -3.65 6.32
N ALA A 119 2.92 -3.27 5.21
CA ALA A 119 1.67 -3.88 4.78
C ALA A 119 1.85 -5.36 4.44
N ALA A 120 2.91 -5.70 3.70
CA ALA A 120 3.26 -7.09 3.36
C ALA A 120 3.46 -7.95 4.60
N LYS A 121 4.09 -7.41 5.64
CA LYS A 121 4.23 -8.11 6.93
C LYS A 121 2.87 -8.39 7.58
N GLN A 122 1.98 -7.40 7.63
CA GLN A 122 0.62 -7.60 8.18
C GLN A 122 -0.18 -8.64 7.39
N VAL A 123 -0.02 -8.66 6.06
CA VAL A 123 -0.63 -9.66 5.17
C VAL A 123 -0.05 -11.05 5.41
N ALA A 124 1.27 -11.18 5.49
CA ALA A 124 1.94 -12.44 5.78
C ALA A 124 1.58 -13.00 7.17
N MET A 125 1.34 -12.11 8.14
CA MET A 125 0.85 -12.46 9.47
C MET A 125 -0.63 -12.90 9.49
N GLY A 126 -1.39 -12.66 8.41
CA GLY A 126 -2.83 -12.88 8.38
C GLY A 126 -3.64 -11.86 9.19
N LYS A 127 -3.01 -10.77 9.64
CA LYS A 127 -3.67 -9.66 10.37
C LYS A 127 -4.42 -8.72 9.43
N LYS A 128 -4.09 -8.76 8.14
CA LYS A 128 -4.66 -7.94 7.09
C LYS A 128 -4.81 -8.78 5.83
N THR A 129 -5.91 -8.65 5.11
CA THR A 129 -6.04 -9.24 3.78
C THR A 129 -5.57 -8.28 2.69
N ILE A 130 -5.33 -8.81 1.50
CA ILE A 130 -5.04 -7.97 0.33
C ILE A 130 -6.21 -7.01 0.02
N ALA A 131 -7.46 -7.47 0.17
CA ALA A 131 -8.64 -6.64 -0.04
C ALA A 131 -8.74 -5.48 0.97
N ASP A 132 -8.39 -5.73 2.23
CA ASP A 132 -8.32 -4.67 3.25
C ASP A 132 -7.28 -3.61 2.86
N TYR A 133 -6.12 -4.04 2.36
CA TYR A 133 -5.08 -3.12 1.92
C TYR A 133 -5.47 -2.33 0.67
N THR A 134 -6.12 -2.96 -0.31
CA THR A 134 -6.72 -2.27 -1.46
C THR A 134 -7.69 -1.18 -1.00
N THR A 135 -8.53 -1.47 -0.01
CA THR A 135 -9.48 -0.49 0.55
C THR A 135 -8.75 0.68 1.23
N GLU A 136 -7.63 0.44 1.91
CA GLU A 136 -6.78 1.50 2.46
C GLU A 136 -6.16 2.38 1.37
N LEU A 137 -5.64 1.77 0.31
CA LEU A 137 -5.08 2.50 -0.83
C LEU A 137 -6.15 3.32 -1.55
N GLN A 138 -7.38 2.81 -1.69
CA GLN A 138 -8.50 3.60 -2.22
C GLN A 138 -8.80 4.82 -1.35
N LYS A 139 -8.76 4.71 -0.02
CA LYS A 139 -8.95 5.88 0.86
C LYS A 139 -7.87 6.94 0.66
N ILE A 140 -6.65 6.53 0.33
CA ILE A 140 -5.56 7.46 -0.04
C ILE A 140 -5.84 8.05 -1.42
N ALA A 141 -6.19 7.22 -2.41
CA ALA A 141 -6.51 7.63 -3.77
C ALA A 141 -7.67 8.63 -3.83
N ILE A 142 -8.72 8.46 -3.01
CA ILE A 142 -9.84 9.40 -2.90
C ILE A 142 -9.38 10.78 -2.42
N LYS A 143 -8.40 10.83 -1.50
CA LYS A 143 -7.83 12.10 -1.03
C LYS A 143 -6.95 12.75 -2.09
N GLU A 144 -6.19 11.94 -2.82
CA GLU A 144 -5.26 12.41 -3.86
C GLU A 144 -5.97 12.83 -5.16
N TYR A 145 -7.09 12.16 -5.48
CA TYR A 145 -7.89 12.37 -6.69
C TYR A 145 -9.39 12.49 -6.36
N PRO A 146 -9.81 13.60 -5.71
CA PRO A 146 -11.19 13.77 -5.22
C PRO A 146 -12.27 13.65 -6.29
N GLN A 147 -11.98 14.03 -7.53
CA GLN A 147 -12.92 13.95 -8.64
C GLN A 147 -13.30 12.52 -9.04
N PHE A 148 -12.51 11.53 -8.61
CA PHE A 148 -12.81 10.11 -8.84
C PHE A 148 -13.42 9.43 -7.61
N ALA A 149 -13.69 10.18 -6.54
CA ALA A 149 -14.21 9.62 -5.30
C ALA A 149 -15.47 8.77 -5.50
N ASP A 150 -16.40 9.20 -6.34
CA ASP A 150 -17.62 8.44 -6.59
C ASP A 150 -17.37 7.17 -7.41
N ARG A 151 -16.36 7.15 -8.29
CA ARG A 151 -15.97 5.93 -8.99
C ARG A 151 -15.38 4.90 -8.04
N PHE A 152 -14.51 5.33 -7.12
CA PHE A 152 -13.96 4.44 -6.09
C PHE A 152 -15.03 3.92 -5.12
N LYS A 153 -16.09 4.71 -4.83
CA LYS A 153 -17.23 4.23 -4.02
C LYS A 153 -18.09 3.19 -4.75
N LEU A 154 -18.26 3.34 -6.06
CA LEU A 154 -19.05 2.42 -6.88
C LEU A 154 -18.34 1.08 -7.07
N ASP A 155 -17.02 1.09 -7.18
CA ASP A 155 -16.21 -0.12 -7.34
C ASP A 155 -15.00 -0.13 -6.39
N PRO A 156 -15.05 -0.93 -5.31
CA PRO A 156 -13.97 -1.02 -4.33
C PRO A 156 -12.74 -1.81 -4.83
N THR A 157 -12.79 -2.37 -6.03
CA THR A 157 -11.65 -3.03 -6.69
C THR A 157 -10.95 -2.13 -7.70
N LEU A 158 -11.59 -1.01 -8.07
CA LEU A 158 -11.07 -0.05 -9.04
C LEU A 158 -9.77 0.59 -8.53
N THR A 159 -8.74 0.55 -9.37
CA THR A 159 -7.45 1.19 -9.10
C THR A 159 -7.33 2.52 -9.82
N THR A 160 -6.37 3.34 -9.41
CA THR A 160 -6.10 4.62 -10.08
C THR A 160 -5.64 4.40 -11.53
N TYR A 161 -4.86 3.35 -11.77
CA TYR A 161 -4.42 3.00 -13.13
C TYR A 161 -5.60 2.62 -14.02
N ASP A 162 -6.61 1.90 -13.51
CA ASP A 162 -7.81 1.56 -14.29
C ASP A 162 -8.56 2.81 -14.73
N ILE A 163 -8.65 3.82 -13.86
CA ILE A 163 -9.27 5.11 -14.18
C ILE A 163 -8.46 5.87 -15.25
N ALA A 164 -7.14 5.86 -15.13
CA ALA A 164 -6.24 6.58 -16.03
C ALA A 164 -5.93 5.83 -17.34
N SER A 165 -6.21 4.53 -17.40
CA SER A 165 -5.88 3.62 -18.51
C SER A 165 -6.25 4.16 -19.90
N PRO A 166 -7.42 4.79 -20.12
CA PRO A 166 -7.75 5.38 -21.42
C PRO A 166 -6.74 6.44 -21.88
N VAL A 167 -6.33 7.32 -20.98
CA VAL A 167 -5.35 8.38 -21.27
C VAL A 167 -3.94 7.81 -21.38
N ILE A 168 -3.58 6.86 -20.51
CA ILE A 168 -2.30 6.14 -20.57
C ILE A 168 -2.13 5.45 -21.92
N ASN A 169 -3.14 4.71 -22.39
CA ASN A 169 -3.10 4.03 -23.68
C ASN A 169 -3.06 5.02 -24.86
N MET A 170 -3.76 6.15 -24.77
CA MET A 170 -3.70 7.20 -25.77
C MET A 170 -2.29 7.80 -25.87
N VAL A 171 -1.67 8.13 -24.73
CA VAL A 171 -0.30 8.65 -24.68
C VAL A 171 0.67 7.62 -25.24
N ALA A 172 0.60 6.37 -24.77
CA ALA A 172 1.47 5.29 -25.19
C ALA A 172 1.41 5.05 -26.70
N LYS A 173 0.19 5.01 -27.25
CA LYS A 173 -0.03 4.88 -28.70
C LYS A 173 0.55 6.06 -29.48
N THR A 174 0.30 7.29 -29.01
CA THR A 174 0.75 8.51 -29.70
C THR A 174 2.28 8.63 -29.68
N LEU A 175 2.92 8.19 -28.60
CA LEU A 175 4.37 8.23 -28.42
C LEU A 175 5.06 6.94 -28.88
N GLU A 176 4.32 5.95 -29.39
CA GLU A 176 4.84 4.65 -29.83
C GLU A 176 5.67 3.91 -28.76
N ILE A 177 5.27 4.02 -27.49
CA ILE A 177 5.92 3.38 -26.34
C ILE A 177 5.01 2.35 -25.66
N ASP A 178 5.59 1.50 -24.82
CA ASP A 178 4.84 0.57 -23.97
C ASP A 178 3.93 1.33 -22.99
N PRO A 179 2.61 1.02 -22.89
CA PRO A 179 1.71 1.60 -21.90
C PRO A 179 2.20 1.49 -20.45
N LYS A 180 3.00 0.49 -20.11
CA LYS A 180 3.60 0.33 -18.77
C LYS A 180 4.71 1.34 -18.47
N ALA A 181 5.30 1.93 -19.51
CA ALA A 181 6.28 3.00 -19.39
C ALA A 181 5.61 4.35 -19.09
N VAL A 182 4.32 4.50 -19.41
CA VAL A 182 3.53 5.68 -19.07
C VAL A 182 3.02 5.55 -17.63
N LYS A 183 3.53 6.42 -16.76
CA LYS A 183 3.22 6.45 -15.33
C LYS A 183 2.19 7.55 -15.00
N MET A 184 1.61 7.48 -13.81
CA MET A 184 0.62 8.46 -13.33
C MET A 184 1.16 9.88 -13.18
N ASP A 185 2.48 10.04 -13.04
CA ASP A 185 3.18 11.34 -12.98
C ASP A 185 3.48 11.92 -14.38
N HIS A 186 3.15 11.21 -15.46
CA HIS A 186 3.29 11.73 -16.81
C HIS A 186 2.45 13.01 -16.98
N PRO A 187 2.98 14.10 -17.57
CA PRO A 187 2.33 15.42 -17.58
C PRO A 187 0.96 15.44 -18.26
N VAL A 188 0.72 14.56 -19.22
CA VAL A 188 -0.60 14.40 -19.87
C VAL A 188 -1.56 13.61 -18.98
N VAL A 189 -1.08 12.57 -18.30
CA VAL A 189 -1.89 11.76 -17.38
C VAL A 189 -2.29 12.62 -16.19
N LEU A 190 -1.36 13.37 -15.59
CA LEU A 190 -1.65 14.34 -14.53
C LEU A 190 -2.66 15.40 -14.94
N ALA A 191 -2.61 15.89 -16.18
CA ALA A 191 -3.57 16.88 -16.65
C ALA A 191 -5.02 16.34 -16.66
N TYR A 192 -5.20 15.04 -16.83
CA TYR A 192 -6.48 14.36 -16.71
C TYR A 192 -6.81 14.02 -15.25
N THR A 193 -5.88 13.39 -14.55
CA THR A 193 -6.10 12.81 -13.22
C THR A 193 -6.03 13.84 -12.10
N ARG A 194 -5.53 15.05 -12.35
CA ARG A 194 -5.50 16.17 -11.38
C ARG A 194 -6.02 17.48 -11.97
N SER A 195 -6.85 17.40 -13.02
CA SER A 195 -7.54 18.56 -13.58
C SER A 195 -8.32 19.35 -12.54
N ALA A 196 -8.79 18.64 -11.51
CA ALA A 196 -9.72 19.13 -10.54
C ALA A 196 -9.11 20.02 -9.44
N GLY A 197 -7.78 20.15 -9.39
CA GLY A 197 -7.09 20.88 -8.31
C GLY A 197 -7.31 20.27 -6.92
N ALA A 198 -6.90 20.98 -5.88
CA ALA A 198 -7.12 20.54 -4.49
C ALA A 198 -8.58 20.68 -4.03
N ASP A 199 -9.38 21.50 -4.73
CA ASP A 199 -10.79 21.75 -4.45
C ASP A 199 -11.74 20.78 -5.16
N GLY A 200 -11.23 19.92 -6.06
CA GLY A 200 -11.97 18.84 -6.70
C GLY A 200 -12.99 19.29 -7.74
N LYS A 201 -12.93 20.55 -8.20
CA LYS A 201 -13.96 21.18 -9.06
C LYS A 201 -13.53 21.46 -10.50
N GLY A 202 -12.27 21.25 -10.85
CA GLY A 202 -11.79 21.47 -12.21
C GLY A 202 -12.27 20.43 -13.22
N VAL A 203 -12.57 20.90 -14.43
CA VAL A 203 -13.02 20.08 -15.56
C VAL A 203 -11.81 19.43 -16.22
N ALA A 204 -11.86 18.11 -16.40
CA ALA A 204 -10.82 17.40 -17.14
C ALA A 204 -10.76 17.90 -18.59
N PRO A 205 -9.56 18.13 -19.16
CA PRO A 205 -9.41 18.44 -20.57
C PRO A 205 -10.07 17.36 -21.43
N SER A 206 -10.54 17.72 -22.62
CA SER A 206 -11.06 16.73 -23.54
C SER A 206 -9.95 15.77 -23.99
N TYR A 207 -10.32 14.56 -24.41
CA TYR A 207 -9.34 13.62 -24.99
C TYR A 207 -8.60 14.21 -26.19
N TYR A 208 -9.26 15.07 -26.97
CA TYR A 208 -8.64 15.77 -28.08
C TYR A 208 -7.56 16.76 -27.60
N ASP A 209 -7.84 17.53 -26.56
CA ASP A 209 -6.85 18.46 -25.98
C ASP A 209 -5.64 17.71 -25.41
N LEU A 210 -5.88 16.56 -24.77
CA LEU A 210 -4.82 15.70 -24.26
C LEU A 210 -3.99 15.07 -25.39
N LEU A 211 -4.62 14.68 -26.50
CA LEU A 211 -3.92 14.19 -27.69
C LEU A 211 -3.02 15.27 -28.30
N LEU A 212 -3.54 16.48 -28.51
CA LEU A 212 -2.76 17.60 -29.00
C LEU A 212 -1.58 17.91 -28.08
N LYS A 213 -1.82 17.94 -26.77
CA LYS A 213 -0.77 18.12 -25.77
C LYS A 213 0.29 17.02 -25.85
N THR A 214 -0.11 15.78 -26.14
CA THR A 214 0.81 14.65 -26.31
C THR A 214 1.69 14.84 -27.55
N LYS A 215 1.09 15.26 -28.68
CA LYS A 215 1.84 15.55 -29.93
C LYS A 215 2.82 16.72 -29.80
N GLN A 216 2.60 17.62 -28.85
CA GLN A 216 3.51 18.73 -28.56
C GLN A 216 4.71 18.33 -27.70
N LEU A 217 4.76 17.10 -27.17
CA LEU A 217 5.89 16.64 -26.37
C LEU A 217 7.12 16.41 -27.27
N PRO A 218 8.34 16.69 -26.75
CA PRO A 218 9.58 16.42 -27.50
C PRO A 218 9.73 14.96 -27.95
N ASP A 219 9.17 14.01 -27.20
CA ASP A 219 9.25 12.59 -27.54
C ASP A 219 8.38 12.23 -28.74
N TYR A 220 7.31 12.99 -29.03
CA TYR A 220 6.51 12.77 -30.23
C TYR A 220 7.34 12.95 -31.50
N GLN A 221 8.29 13.90 -31.51
CA GLN A 221 9.16 14.16 -32.67
C GLN A 221 10.04 12.96 -33.05
N LYS A 222 10.21 11.99 -32.14
CA LYS A 222 11.00 10.78 -32.38
C LYS A 222 10.16 9.63 -32.93
N THR A 223 8.84 9.77 -32.98
CA THR A 223 7.91 8.73 -33.41
C THR A 223 7.93 8.56 -34.92
N LYS A 224 7.55 7.37 -35.39
CA LYS A 224 7.32 7.13 -36.81
C LYS A 224 6.19 8.02 -37.32
N GLN A 225 5.09 8.14 -36.58
CA GLN A 225 3.97 9.00 -36.98
C GLN A 225 4.41 10.45 -37.26
N ALA A 226 5.21 11.07 -36.38
CA ALA A 226 5.69 12.44 -36.61
C ALA A 226 6.60 12.54 -37.84
N ASN A 227 7.43 11.52 -38.09
CA ASN A 227 8.27 11.47 -39.28
C ASN A 227 7.45 11.31 -40.57
N ASP A 228 6.41 10.48 -40.55
CA ASP A 228 5.52 10.29 -41.69
C ASP A 228 4.71 11.57 -41.97
N GLU A 229 4.17 12.23 -40.93
CA GLU A 229 3.49 13.54 -41.07
C GLU A 229 4.42 14.63 -41.65
N ALA A 230 5.71 14.62 -41.28
CA ALA A 230 6.70 15.54 -41.82
C ALA A 230 7.05 15.23 -43.28
N ARG A 231 7.12 13.95 -43.66
CA ARG A 231 7.33 13.51 -45.05
C ARG A 231 6.15 13.90 -45.93
N ASP A 232 4.92 13.60 -45.53
CA ASP A 232 3.71 13.97 -46.26
C ASP A 232 3.62 15.50 -46.46
N SER A 233 4.02 16.26 -45.43
CA SER A 233 4.09 17.73 -45.52
C SER A 233 5.17 18.20 -46.49
N ALA A 234 6.33 17.54 -46.51
CA ALA A 234 7.41 17.84 -47.45
C ALA A 234 7.06 17.46 -48.90
N GLU A 235 6.41 16.31 -49.11
CA GLU A 235 5.91 15.87 -50.42
C GLU A 235 4.82 16.80 -50.94
N SER A 236 3.84 17.18 -50.13
CA SER A 236 2.80 18.12 -50.54
C SER A 236 3.36 19.50 -50.87
N LEU A 237 4.34 20.00 -50.11
CA LEU A 237 5.05 21.24 -50.43
C LEU A 237 5.90 21.10 -51.70
N GLY A 238 6.64 20.01 -51.88
CA GLY A 238 7.42 19.73 -53.08
C GLY A 238 6.56 19.70 -54.33
N ASN A 239 5.39 19.06 -54.25
CA ASN A 239 4.40 19.04 -55.31
C ASN A 239 3.79 20.42 -55.58
N ALA A 240 3.46 21.19 -54.54
CA ALA A 240 2.96 22.56 -54.67
C ALA A 240 4.00 23.52 -55.31
N LEU A 241 5.29 23.26 -55.09
CA LEU A 241 6.40 24.03 -55.66
C LEU A 241 6.87 23.51 -57.03
N GLY A 242 6.23 22.47 -57.58
CA GLY A 242 6.52 21.94 -58.91
C GLY A 242 7.73 21.01 -59.00
N TYR A 243 8.24 20.52 -57.86
CA TYR A 243 9.38 19.60 -57.82
C TYR A 243 9.03 18.13 -58.13
N GLY A 244 7.74 17.79 -58.29
CA GLY A 244 7.27 16.49 -58.77
C GLY A 244 7.96 15.31 -58.09
N ILE A 245 7.80 15.22 -56.77
CA ILE A 245 8.36 14.15 -55.92
C ILE A 245 7.23 13.29 -55.42
#